data_AF-A0AAX2K9A1-F1
#
_entry.id   AF-A0AAX2K9A1-F1
#
_cell.length_a   1.000
_cell.length_b   1.000
_cell.length_c   1.000
_cell.angle_alpha   90.00
_cell.angle_beta   90.00
_cell.angle_gamma   90.00
#
_symmetry.space_group_name_H-M   'P 1'
#
loop_
_entity.id
_entity.type
_entity.pdbx_description
1 polymer ?
#
loop_
_entity_poly.entity_id
_entity_poly.type
_entity_poly.pdbx_seq_one_letter_code
_entity_poly.pdbx_strand_id
1 'polypeptide(L)'
;MTKKGVVYGQDKNYNGKLPTKELVKAINKLKKRYQDHSDDTTTVIGFEINGGDGLTSTGSVVMTEFQEWSREKGMDAEYNSNDDLRNIKQRLRNNVDNKNGN
;
A
#
# COMPACT_ATOMS: atom_id res chain seq x y z
N MET A 1 -19.58 7.43 -17.88
CA MET A 1 -19.15 6.17 -17.24
C MET A 1 -18.43 6.52 -15.95
N THR A 2 -18.77 5.90 -14.83
CA THR A 2 -18.05 6.07 -13.56
C THR A 2 -16.67 5.43 -13.69
N LYS A 3 -15.60 6.19 -13.46
CA LYS A 3 -14.23 5.65 -13.48
C LYS A 3 -14.07 4.60 -12.38
N LYS A 4 -13.36 3.50 -12.67
CA LYS A 4 -13.09 2.45 -11.68
C LYS A 4 -12.01 2.92 -10.70
N GLY A 5 -12.28 2.82 -9.40
CA GLY A 5 -11.28 3.05 -8.36
C GLY A 5 -10.18 1.99 -8.40
N VAL A 6 -8.91 2.40 -8.39
CA VAL A 6 -7.75 1.50 -8.34
C VAL A 6 -6.80 1.86 -7.21
N VAL A 7 -6.20 0.83 -6.59
CA VAL A 7 -5.12 0.98 -5.62
C VAL A 7 -3.81 0.53 -6.29
N TYR A 8 -2.75 1.31 -6.14
CA TYR A 8 -1.43 0.93 -6.63
C TYR A 8 -0.55 0.39 -5.51
N GLY A 9 -0.15 -0.88 -5.65
CA GLY A 9 0.66 -1.58 -4.66
C GLY A 9 2.14 -1.77 -5.03
N GLN A 10 2.97 -1.90 -4.00
CA GLN A 10 4.35 -2.36 -4.08
C GLN A 10 4.66 -3.37 -2.97
N ASP A 11 4.97 -4.60 -3.35
CA ASP A 11 5.44 -5.63 -2.41
C ASP A 11 6.97 -5.63 -2.30
N LYS A 12 7.48 -5.74 -1.08
CA LYS A 12 8.90 -5.82 -0.73
C LYS A 12 9.17 -7.10 0.03
N ASN A 13 9.94 -7.99 -0.58
CA ASN A 13 10.47 -9.14 0.11
C ASN A 13 11.77 -8.74 0.83
N TYR A 14 11.64 -8.34 2.10
CA TYR A 14 12.77 -7.92 2.93
C TYR A 14 12.71 -8.63 4.28
N ASN A 15 13.84 -9.18 4.72
CA ASN A 15 13.98 -9.75 6.06
C ASN A 15 14.46 -8.65 7.02
N GLY A 16 13.73 -8.40 8.10
CA GLY A 16 13.93 -7.25 8.96
C GLY A 16 13.12 -6.02 8.54
N LYS A 17 13.37 -4.89 9.21
CA LYS A 17 12.70 -3.62 8.90
C LYS A 17 13.01 -3.16 7.48
N LEU A 18 12.00 -2.63 6.78
CA LEU A 18 12.17 -2.10 5.44
C LEU A 18 13.10 -0.87 5.48
N PRO A 19 14.23 -0.88 4.76
CA PRO A 19 15.15 0.26 4.75
C PRO A 19 14.51 1.49 4.14
N THR A 20 14.75 2.67 4.73
CA THR A 20 14.21 3.95 4.27
C THR A 20 14.48 4.21 2.79
N LYS A 21 15.67 3.84 2.30
CA LYS A 21 16.04 3.98 0.88
C LYS A 21 15.14 3.17 -0.04
N GLU A 22 14.77 1.95 0.36
CA GLU A 22 13.89 1.09 -0.43
C GLU A 22 12.43 1.54 -0.35
N LEU A 23 12.00 2.07 0.79
CA LEU A 23 10.70 2.72 0.96
C LEU A 23 10.56 3.94 0.02
N VAL A 24 11.53 4.87 0.05
CA VAL A 24 11.54 6.06 -0.81
C VAL A 24 11.49 5.67 -2.29
N LYS A 25 12.26 4.65 -2.70
CA LYS A 25 12.19 4.14 -4.07
C LYS A 25 10.80 3.61 -4.42
N ALA A 26 10.13 2.90 -3.51
CA ALA A 26 8.77 2.40 -3.73
C ALA A 26 7.77 3.55 -3.90
N ILE A 27 7.81 4.53 -2.99
CA ILE A 27 6.97 5.73 -3.03
C ILE A 27 7.16 6.49 -4.34
N ASN A 28 8.40 6.74 -4.75
CA ASN A 28 8.68 7.47 -5.99
C ASN A 28 8.15 6.75 -7.23
N LYS A 29 8.22 5.41 -7.27
CA LYS A 29 7.60 4.63 -8.35
C LYS A 29 6.09 4.77 -8.37
N LEU A 30 5.44 4.76 -7.19
CA LEU A 30 3.99 4.92 -7.07
C LEU A 30 3.54 6.33 -7.48
N LYS A 31 4.22 7.38 -7.00
CA LYS A 31 3.97 8.78 -7.40
C LYS A 31 4.15 8.96 -8.90
N LYS A 32 5.21 8.39 -9.48
CA LYS A 32 5.42 8.42 -10.93
C LYS A 32 4.30 7.72 -11.67
N ARG A 33 3.88 6.53 -11.24
CA ARG A 33 2.75 5.82 -11.86
C ARG A 33 1.45 6.63 -11.78
N TYR A 34 1.19 7.31 -10.67
CA TYR A 34 0.05 8.21 -10.53
C TYR A 34 0.11 9.39 -11.52
N GLN A 35 1.28 9.99 -11.70
CA GLN A 35 1.49 11.08 -12.66
C GLN A 35 1.36 10.61 -14.11
N ASP A 36 1.88 9.42 -14.41
CA ASP A 36 1.93 8.85 -15.76
C ASP A 36 0.57 8.26 -16.20
N HIS A 37 -0.31 7.85 -15.28
CA HIS A 37 -1.55 7.09 -15.58
C HIS A 37 -2.81 7.69 -14.94
N SER A 38 -3.10 8.95 -15.23
CA SER A 38 -4.46 9.49 -15.04
C SER A 38 -5.33 9.19 -16.27
N ASP A 39 -5.49 7.91 -16.60
CA ASP A 39 -6.21 7.51 -17.82
C ASP A 39 -7.74 7.74 -17.67
N ASP A 40 -8.45 7.78 -18.79
CA ASP A 40 -9.88 8.12 -18.82
C ASP A 40 -10.81 7.10 -18.15
N THR A 41 -10.31 5.91 -17.81
CA THR A 41 -11.13 4.80 -17.30
C THR A 41 -10.95 4.52 -15.80
N THR A 42 -9.88 5.02 -15.18
CA THR A 42 -9.53 4.71 -13.79
C THR A 42 -9.25 5.95 -12.98
N THR A 43 -9.64 5.93 -11.72
CA THR A 43 -9.26 6.92 -10.71
C THR A 43 -8.43 6.19 -9.67
N VAL A 44 -7.21 6.68 -9.42
CA VAL A 44 -6.40 6.17 -8.32
C VAL A 44 -7.07 6.62 -7.02
N ILE A 45 -7.41 5.68 -6.15
CA ILE A 45 -8.05 5.93 -4.85
C ILE A 45 -7.11 5.68 -3.69
N GLY A 46 -5.96 5.04 -3.94
CA GLY A 46 -4.93 4.90 -2.92
C GLY A 46 -3.70 4.11 -3.32
N PHE A 47 -2.83 3.94 -2.35
CA PHE A 47 -1.54 3.28 -2.48
C PHE A 47 -1.31 2.29 -1.35
N GLU A 48 -0.59 1.21 -1.63
CA GLU A 48 -0.14 0.28 -0.60
C GLU A 48 1.35 -0.03 -0.77
N ILE A 49 2.07 -0.10 0.35
CA ILE A 49 3.43 -0.61 0.40
C ILE A 49 3.47 -1.74 1.42
N ASN A 50 3.86 -2.92 0.97
CA ASN A 50 3.76 -4.15 1.74
C ASN A 50 5.16 -4.73 1.96
N GLY A 51 5.41 -5.24 3.17
CA GLY A 51 6.53 -6.11 3.48
C GLY A 51 7.56 -5.53 4.44
N GLY A 52 8.53 -6.38 4.80
CA GLY A 52 9.44 -6.13 5.92
C GLY A 52 8.73 -6.29 7.27
N ASP A 53 9.50 -6.32 8.35
CA ASP A 53 8.97 -6.54 9.71
C ASP A 53 8.52 -5.23 10.38
N GLY A 54 8.25 -4.20 9.58
CA GLY A 54 7.97 -2.83 10.01
C GLY A 54 8.92 -1.80 9.38
N LEU A 55 8.72 -0.54 9.73
CA LEU A 55 9.56 0.57 9.28
C LEU A 55 10.66 0.91 10.30
N THR A 56 11.75 1.48 9.80
CA THR A 56 12.70 2.25 10.63
C THR A 56 12.06 3.55 11.09
N SER A 57 12.58 4.22 12.12
CA SER A 57 12.03 5.49 12.59
C SER A 57 12.02 6.57 11.50
N THR A 58 13.06 6.63 10.66
CA THR A 58 13.10 7.53 9.51
C THR A 58 12.17 7.07 8.38
N GLY A 59 11.99 5.76 8.21
CA GLY A 59 10.99 5.21 7.29
C GLY A 59 9.57 5.59 7.68
N SER A 60 9.25 5.59 8.98
CA SER A 60 7.94 6.03 9.48
C SER A 60 7.64 7.48 9.12
N VAL A 61 8.61 8.39 9.28
CA VAL A 61 8.45 9.80 8.87
C VAL A 61 8.15 9.92 7.37
N VAL A 62 8.94 9.23 6.54
CA VAL A 62 8.74 9.19 5.08
C VAL A 62 7.36 8.63 4.69
N MET A 63 6.88 7.61 5.41
CA MET A 63 5.56 7.05 5.17
C MET A 63 4.46 8.05 5.55
N THR A 64 4.58 8.72 6.69
CA THR A 64 3.63 9.76 7.12
C THR A 64 3.54 10.90 6.08
N GLU A 65 4.68 11.40 5.59
CA GLU A 65 4.72 12.43 4.53
C GLU A 65 4.01 11.94 3.24
N PHE A 66 4.15 10.65 2.92
CA PHE A 66 3.45 10.08 1.77
C PHE A 66 1.94 9.93 1.99
N GLN A 67 1.52 9.61 3.21
CA GLN A 67 0.11 9.58 3.59
C GLN A 67 -0.52 10.96 3.51
N GLU A 68 0.16 11.99 4.02
CA GLU A 68 -0.28 13.38 3.92
C GLU A 68 -0.41 13.81 2.45
N TRP A 69 0.63 13.57 1.64
CA TRP A 69 0.59 13.85 0.20
C TRP A 69 -0.57 13.14 -0.53
N SER A 70 -0.90 11.91 -0.11
CA SER A 70 -2.01 11.14 -0.69
C SER A 70 -3.36 11.75 -0.29
N ARG A 71 -3.52 12.11 0.99
CA ARG A 71 -4.74 12.74 1.53
C ARG A 71 -5.03 14.10 0.90
N GLU A 72 -4.00 14.92 0.68
CA GLU A 72 -4.13 16.21 -0.04
C GLU A 72 -4.71 16.04 -1.45
N LYS A 73 -4.59 14.84 -2.02
CA LYS A 73 -5.11 14.48 -3.35
C LYS A 73 -6.41 13.68 -3.29
N GLY A 74 -7.01 13.53 -2.11
CA GLY A 74 -8.23 12.75 -1.91
C GLY A 74 -8.02 11.24 -2.04
N MET A 75 -6.81 10.76 -1.77
CA MET A 75 -6.44 9.33 -1.80
C MET A 75 -5.93 8.89 -0.43
N ASP A 76 -5.89 7.59 -0.20
CA ASP A 76 -5.26 7.00 0.98
C ASP A 76 -3.92 6.32 0.65
N ALA A 77 -3.05 6.17 1.64
CA ALA A 77 -1.85 5.34 1.52
C ALA A 77 -1.64 4.53 2.80
N GLU A 78 -1.29 3.25 2.64
CA GLU A 78 -1.10 2.34 3.76
C GLU A 78 0.23 1.59 3.67
N TYR A 79 0.82 1.31 4.83
CA TYR A 79 1.96 0.41 4.94
C TYR A 79 1.57 -0.82 5.74
N ASN A 80 1.86 -2.01 5.20
CA ASN A 80 1.61 -3.28 5.87
C ASN A 80 2.93 -4.02 6.08
N SER A 81 3.25 -4.38 7.32
CA SER A 81 4.37 -5.28 7.61
C SER A 81 4.05 -6.72 7.20
N ASN A 82 5.06 -7.60 7.22
CA ASN A 82 4.90 -9.03 6.98
C ASN A 82 3.88 -9.68 7.93
N ASP A 83 3.85 -9.21 9.19
CA ASP A 83 2.88 -9.70 10.18
C ASP A 83 1.47 -9.17 9.91
N ASP A 84 1.33 -7.91 9.48
CA ASP A 84 0.04 -7.36 9.05
C ASP A 84 -0.52 -8.14 7.87
N LEU A 85 0.32 -8.42 6.86
CA LEU A 85 -0.05 -9.22 5.70
C LEU A 85 -0.46 -10.64 6.09
N ARG A 86 0.23 -11.26 7.06
CA ARG A 86 -0.14 -12.58 7.58
C ARG A 86 -1.50 -12.54 8.27
N ASN A 87 -1.74 -11.53 9.10
CA ASN A 87 -3.01 -11.33 9.81
C ASN A 87 -4.17 -11.08 8.84
N ILE A 88 -3.96 -10.23 7.83
CA ILE A 88 -4.94 -9.97 6.76
C ILE A 88 -5.26 -11.27 6.03
N LYS A 89 -4.25 -12.03 5.61
CA LYS A 89 -4.44 -13.32 4.93
C LYS A 89 -5.22 -14.33 5.77
N GLN A 90 -4.91 -14.43 7.07
CA GLN A 90 -5.63 -15.32 7.98
C GLN A 90 -7.09 -14.90 8.15
N ARG A 91 -7.36 -13.61 8.37
CA ARG A 91 -8.73 -13.09 8.46
C ARG A 91 -9.52 -13.34 7.19
N LEU A 92 -8.92 -13.12 6.02
CA LEU A 92 -9.56 -13.40 4.73
C LEU A 92 -9.88 -14.88 4.55
N ARG A 93 -8.95 -15.78 4.89
CA ARG A 93 -9.17 -17.23 4.85
C ARG A 93 -10.32 -17.63 5.76
N ASN A 94 -10.31 -17.19 7.01
CA ASN A 94 -11.39 -17.48 7.96
C ASN A 94 -12.75 -16.97 7.47
N ASN A 95 -12.80 -15.79 6.86
CA ASN A 95 -14.03 -15.24 6.30
C ASN A 95 -14.56 -16.06 5.12
N VAL A 96 -13.68 -16.58 4.26
CA VAL A 96 -14.06 -17.45 3.15
C VAL A 96 -14.53 -18.80 3.68
N ASP A 97 -13.79 -19.40 4.61
CA ASP A 97 -14.12 -20.69 5.21
C ASP A 97 -15.47 -20.63 5.96
N ASN A 98 -15.72 -19.55 6.72
CA ASN A 98 -16.99 -19.32 7.40
C ASN A 98 -18.17 -19.08 6.43
N LYS A 99 -17.92 -18.54 5.22
CA LYS A 99 -18.95 -18.39 4.20
C LYS A 99 -19.26 -19.69 3.46
N ASN A 100 -18.28 -20.59 3.36
CA ASN A 100 -18.42 -21.88 2.68
C ASN A 100 -18.84 -23.02 3.64
N GLY A 101 -18.79 -22.80 4.96
CA GLY A 101 -19.24 -23.72 6.00
C GLY A 101 -20.72 -23.59 6.38
N ASN A 102 -21.48 -22.75 5.67
CA ASN A 102 -22.94 -22.62 5.79
C ASN A 102 -23.63 -23.22 4.56
#